data_AF-A0A3B0CM05-F1
#
_entry.id   AF-A0A3B0CM05-F1
#
_cell.length_a   1.000
_cell.length_b   1.000
_cell.length_c   1.000
_cell.angle_alpha   90.00
_cell.angle_beta   90.00
_cell.angle_gamma   90.00
#
_symmetry.space_group_name_H-M   'P 1'
#
loop_
_entity.id
_entity.type
_entity.pdbx_description
1 polymer ?
#
loop_
_entity_poly.entity_id
_entity_poly.type
_entity_poly.pdbx_seq_one_letter_code
_entity_poly.pdbx_strand_id
1 'polypeptide(L)'
;MEPFVRSKWTIIFGSNSLRYSRTPIEYLNEFRIEEAKRLLADSRTKIADIGTRSGFNSNSYFAKVFKMYTGITASEYRELLFTRNMEKKPQLADS
;
A
#
# COMPACT_ATOMS: atom_id res chain seq x y z
N MET A 1 10.02 -12.46 -30.01
CA MET A 1 10.37 -12.69 -28.59
C MET A 1 9.82 -11.48 -27.84
N GLU A 2 8.57 -11.59 -27.38
CA GLU A 2 7.77 -10.46 -26.86
C GLU A 2 8.04 -10.27 -25.35
N PRO A 3 8.59 -9.13 -24.92
CA PRO A 3 8.85 -8.86 -23.51
C PRO A 3 7.56 -8.48 -22.76
N PHE A 4 7.23 -9.35 -21.83
CA PHE A 4 6.03 -9.45 -21.02
C PHE A 4 5.76 -8.18 -20.17
N VAL A 5 4.56 -7.62 -20.37
CA VAL A 5 3.80 -6.70 -19.49
C VAL A 5 4.33 -5.28 -19.30
N ARG A 6 4.59 -4.59 -20.42
CA ARG A 6 4.39 -3.13 -20.54
C ARG A 6 3.16 -2.86 -21.40
N SER A 7 1.93 -2.96 -20.87
CA SER A 7 0.74 -2.34 -21.50
C SER A 7 -0.54 -2.60 -20.71
N LYS A 8 -0.86 -1.69 -19.80
CA LYS A 8 -2.28 -1.43 -19.46
C LYS A 8 -2.62 0.02 -19.10
N TRP A 9 -1.63 0.91 -19.01
CA TRP A 9 -1.86 2.32 -18.67
C TRP A 9 -1.57 3.31 -19.83
N THR A 10 -0.97 2.86 -20.93
CA THR A 10 -0.63 3.74 -22.08
C THR A 10 -1.83 4.11 -22.96
N ILE A 11 -2.97 3.41 -22.86
CA ILE A 11 -4.10 3.60 -23.78
C ILE A 11 -5.35 4.21 -23.12
N ILE A 12 -5.43 4.30 -21.78
CA ILE A 12 -6.65 4.82 -21.12
C ILE A 12 -6.51 6.27 -20.61
N PHE A 13 -5.31 6.78 -20.34
CA PHE A 13 -5.14 8.15 -19.86
C PHE A 13 -4.09 8.88 -20.68
N GLY A 14 -4.57 9.71 -21.61
CA GLY A 14 -3.75 10.53 -22.47
C GLY A 14 -2.68 11.32 -21.71
N SER A 15 -1.53 11.45 -22.37
CA SER A 15 -0.48 12.46 -22.23
C SER A 15 -0.56 13.39 -21.01
N ASN A 16 0.29 13.15 -20.01
CA ASN A 16 1.11 14.25 -19.49
C ASN A 16 2.38 13.75 -18.78
N SER A 17 3.43 13.58 -19.59
CA SER A 17 4.80 13.54 -19.11
C SER A 17 5.29 14.97 -18.85
N LEU A 18 4.87 15.61 -17.76
CA LEU A 18 5.59 16.73 -17.13
C LEU A 18 5.31 16.75 -15.62
N ARG A 19 6.35 16.40 -14.87
CA ARG A 19 6.61 16.64 -13.43
C ARG A 19 5.52 17.38 -12.63
N TYR A 20 4.91 16.66 -11.68
CA TYR A 20 4.22 17.15 -10.47
C TYR A 20 3.16 18.26 -10.64
N SER A 21 1.99 17.87 -11.14
CA SER A 21 0.71 18.48 -10.74
C SER A 21 -0.10 17.43 -9.98
N ARG A 22 0.35 17.04 -8.78
CA ARG A 22 -0.43 16.14 -7.92
C ARG A 22 -1.69 16.89 -7.50
N THR A 23 -2.85 16.35 -7.80
CA THR A 23 -4.10 16.88 -7.29
C THR A 23 -4.08 16.80 -5.75
N PRO A 24 -4.75 17.71 -5.03
CA PRO A 24 -4.83 17.65 -3.56
C PRO A 24 -5.30 16.28 -3.05
N ILE A 25 -6.15 15.62 -3.85
CA ILE A 25 -6.69 14.28 -3.57
C ILE A 25 -5.61 13.21 -3.66
N GLU A 26 -4.69 13.27 -4.63
CA GLU A 26 -3.60 12.30 -4.75
C GLU A 26 -2.60 12.41 -3.60
N TYR A 27 -2.27 13.64 -3.20
CA TYR A 27 -1.42 13.88 -2.03
C TYR A 27 -2.10 13.39 -0.74
N LEU A 28 -3.39 13.68 -0.58
CA LEU A 28 -4.17 13.22 0.56
C LEU A 28 -4.23 11.68 0.61
N ASN A 29 -4.48 11.03 -0.53
CA ASN A 29 -4.51 9.57 -0.60
C ASN A 29 -3.15 8.96 -0.28
N GLU A 30 -2.06 9.53 -0.79
CA GLU A 30 -0.70 9.10 -0.44
C GLU A 30 -0.45 9.18 1.07
N PHE A 31 -0.78 10.31 1.70
CA PHE A 31 -0.68 10.49 3.14
C PHE A 31 -1.50 9.45 3.92
N ARG A 32 -2.75 9.22 3.52
CA ARG A 32 -3.63 8.22 4.12
C ARG A 32 -3.09 6.80 3.97
N ILE A 33 -2.47 6.48 2.83
CA ILE A 33 -1.85 5.17 2.60
C ILE A 33 -0.60 4.97 3.47
N GLU A 34 0.21 6.01 3.66
CA GLU A 34 1.35 5.94 4.58
C GLU A 34 0.91 5.67 6.02
N GLU A 35 -0.15 6.34 6.48
CA GLU A 35 -0.72 6.07 7.81
C GLU A 35 -1.29 4.65 7.92
N ALA A 36 -1.96 4.17 6.87
CA ALA A 36 -2.45 2.79 6.81
C ALA A 36 -1.31 1.76 6.93
N LYS A 37 -0.16 2.00 6.28
CA LYS A 37 1.03 1.14 6.40
C LYS A 37 1.55 1.10 7.85
N ARG A 38 1.58 2.24 8.53
CA ARG A 38 1.93 2.33 9.97
C ARG A 38 0.98 1.49 10.82
N LEU A 39 -0.33 1.61 10.60
CA LEU A 39 -1.34 0.86 11.34
C LEU A 39 -1.30 -0.64 11.02
N LEU A 40 -0.92 -1.03 9.81
CA LEU A 40 -0.73 -2.43 9.41
C LEU A 40 0.46 -3.10 10.10
N ALA A 41 1.44 -2.31 10.57
CA ALA A 41 2.54 -2.83 11.38
C ALA A 41 2.12 -3.24 12.80
N ASP A 42 1.01 -2.70 13.31
CA ASP A 42 0.41 -3.17 14.57
C ASP A 42 -0.57 -4.32 14.29
N SER A 43 -0.20 -5.53 14.70
CA SER A 43 -0.98 -6.77 14.45
C SER A 43 -2.35 -6.77 15.13
N ARG A 44 -2.61 -5.89 16.09
CA ARG A 44 -3.86 -5.87 16.87
C ARG A 44 -5.01 -5.15 16.17
N THR A 45 -4.73 -4.35 15.14
CA THR A 45 -5.77 -3.60 14.44
C THR A 45 -6.41 -4.45 13.34
N LYS A 46 -7.74 -4.51 13.24
CA LYS A 46 -8.41 -5.19 12.13
C LYS A 46 -8.25 -4.39 10.83
N ILE A 47 -8.08 -5.09 9.70
CA ILE A 47 -7.92 -4.44 8.38
C ILE A 47 -9.15 -3.59 8.02
N ALA A 48 -10.35 -4.02 8.43
CA ALA A 48 -11.58 -3.27 8.27
C ALA A 48 -11.58 -1.92 9.01
N ASP A 49 -10.91 -1.85 10.17
CA ASP A 49 -10.82 -0.62 10.95
C ASP A 49 -9.69 0.29 10.45
N ILE A 50 -8.67 -0.27 9.81
CA ILE A 50 -7.52 0.49 9.29
C ILE A 50 -7.96 1.47 8.20
N GLY A 51 -8.85 1.07 7.29
CA GLY A 51 -9.36 1.98 6.26
C GLY A 51 -10.01 3.22 6.87
N THR A 52 -10.91 3.02 7.83
CA THR A 52 -11.60 4.09 8.54
C THR A 52 -10.64 4.96 9.36
N ARG A 53 -9.71 4.34 10.11
CA ARG A 53 -8.71 5.05 10.92
C ARG A 53 -7.72 5.86 10.09
N SER A 54 -7.45 5.41 8.87
CA SER A 54 -6.58 6.12 7.92
C SER A 54 -7.33 7.22 7.16
N GLY A 55 -8.62 7.46 7.46
CA GLY A 55 -9.41 8.55 6.87
C GLY A 55 -10.12 8.20 5.56
N PHE A 56 -10.30 6.91 5.23
CA PHE A 56 -11.14 6.50 4.11
C PHE A 56 -12.60 6.30 4.54
N ASN A 57 -13.53 6.78 3.73
CA ASN A 57 -14.97 6.64 3.98
C ASN A 57 -15.51 5.23 3.71
N SER A 58 -14.77 4.40 2.98
CA SER A 58 -15.20 3.04 2.63
C SER A 58 -14.00 2.11 2.53
N ASN A 59 -14.15 0.92 3.13
CA ASN A 59 -13.12 -0.11 3.11
C ASN A 59 -12.86 -0.65 1.70
N SER A 60 -13.87 -0.65 0.83
CA SER A 60 -13.75 -1.06 -0.58
C SER A 60 -12.92 -0.06 -1.39
N TYR A 61 -13.10 1.24 -1.13
CA TYR A 61 -12.30 2.29 -1.77
C TYR A 61 -10.87 2.26 -1.25
N PHE A 62 -10.69 2.12 0.07
CA PHE A 62 -9.39 1.90 0.69
C PHE A 62 -8.64 0.73 0.04
N ALA A 63 -9.25 -0.45 -0.07
CA ALA A 63 -8.59 -1.63 -0.64
C ALA A 63 -8.12 -1.40 -2.08
N LYS A 64 -8.93 -0.71 -2.91
CA LYS A 64 -8.54 -0.33 -4.28
C LYS A 64 -7.36 0.63 -4.30
N VAL A 65 -7.44 1.71 -3.52
CA VAL A 65 -6.37 2.73 -3.47
C VAL A 65 -5.09 2.13 -2.89
N PHE A 66 -5.18 1.37 -1.80
CA PHE A 66 -4.03 0.72 -1.18
C PHE A 66 -3.32 -0.20 -2.16
N LYS A 67 -4.06 -1.05 -2.89
CA LYS A 67 -3.48 -1.92 -3.90
C LYS A 67 -2.87 -1.15 -5.08
N MET A 68 -3.48 -0.05 -5.48
CA MET A 68 -2.95 0.81 -6.54
C MET A 68 -1.63 1.49 -6.15
N TYR A 69 -1.51 1.95 -4.89
CA TYR A 69 -0.31 2.64 -4.40
C TYR A 69 0.81 1.68 -3.96
N THR A 70 0.47 0.51 -3.42
CA THR A 70 1.47 -0.44 -2.87
C THR A 70 1.72 -1.65 -3.76
N GLY A 71 0.88 -1.89 -4.76
CA GLY A 71 0.90 -3.06 -5.64
C GLY A 71 0.20 -4.30 -5.08
N ILE A 72 -0.06 -4.35 -3.77
CA ILE A 72 -0.60 -5.52 -3.06
C ILE A 72 -1.74 -5.15 -2.13
N THR A 73 -2.49 -6.13 -1.65
CA THR A 73 -3.57 -5.89 -0.68
C THR A 73 -3.03 -5.57 0.71
N ALA A 74 -3.83 -4.89 1.52
CA ALA A 74 -3.48 -4.60 2.92
C ALA A 74 -3.23 -5.88 3.75
N SER A 75 -3.93 -6.97 3.43
CA SER A 75 -3.72 -8.28 4.06
C SER A 75 -2.37 -8.87 3.70
N GLU A 76 -2.03 -8.92 2.41
CA GLU A 76 -0.72 -9.40 1.93
C GLU A 76 0.41 -8.52 2.48
N TYR A 77 0.21 -7.20 2.55
CA TYR A 77 1.19 -6.28 3.12
C TYR A 77 1.48 -6.60 4.60
N ARG A 78 0.46 -6.96 5.37
CA ARG A 78 0.62 -7.39 6.77
C ARG A 78 1.42 -8.69 6.89
N GLU A 79 1.13 -9.67 6.05
CA GLU A 79 1.85 -10.95 6.04
C GLU A 79 3.34 -10.73 5.71
N LEU A 80 3.64 -9.89 4.72
CA LEU A 80 5.02 -9.52 4.40
C LEU A 80 5.74 -8.83 5.56
N LEU A 81 5.05 -7.96 6.30
CA LEU A 81 5.63 -7.32 7.48
C LEU A 81 5.95 -8.35 8.59
N PHE A 82 5.07 -9.34 8.79
CA PHE A 82 5.32 -10.40 9.76
C PHE A 82 6.54 -11.25 9.37
N THR A 83 6.63 -11.66 8.10
CA THR A 83 7.78 -12.41 7.57
C THR A 83 9.07 -11.62 7.73
N ARG A 84 9.08 -10.32 7.37
CA ARG A 84 10.26 -9.45 7.52
C ARG A 84 10.70 -9.27 8.98
N ASN A 85 9.76 -9.24 9.92
CA ASN A 85 10.07 -9.13 11.34
C ASN A 85 10.64 -10.45 11.92
N MET A 86 10.32 -11.60 11.33
CA MET A 86 10.89 -12.90 11.73
C MET A 86 12.37 -13.03 11.33
N GLU A 87 12.75 -12.50 10.17
CA GLU A 87 14.16 -12.50 9.69
C GLU A 87 15.07 -11.57 10.50
N LYS A 88 14.51 -10.56 11.18
CA LYS A 88 15.23 -9.60 12.02
C LYS A 88 15.46 -10.05 13.46
N LYS A 89 15.18 -11.30 13.81
CA LYS A 89 15.53 -11.86 15.12
C LYS A 89 16.89 -12.58 15.02
N PRO A 90 18.04 -11.88 15.12
CA PRO A 90 19.30 -12.58 15.32
C PRO A 90 19.22 -13.33 16.64
N GLN A 91 19.48 -14.63 16.54
CA GLN A 91 19.90 -15.57 17.56
C GLN A 91 20.27 -14.91 18.89
N LEU A 92 19.33 -14.86 19.84
CA LEU A 92 19.65 -14.72 21.27
C LEU A 92 19.39 -16.09 21.90
N ALA A 93 20.25 -17.03 21.51
CA ALA A 93 20.37 -18.37 22.06
C ALA A 93 21.87 -18.66 22.06
N ASP A 94 22.59 -17.97 22.94
CA ASP A 94 23.93 -18.30 23.41
C ASP A 94 24.25 -17.34 24.57
N SER A 95 23.70 -17.66 25.75
CA SER A 95 24.17 -17.26 27.09
C SER A 95 23.53 -18.18 28.12
#